data_AF-M2SIQ8-F1
#
_entry.id   AF-M2SIQ8-F1
#
_cell.length_a   1.000
_cell.length_b   1.000
_cell.length_c   1.000
_cell.angle_alpha   90.00
_cell.angle_beta   90.00
_cell.angle_gamma   90.00
#
_symmetry.space_group_name_H-M   'P 1'
#
loop_
_entity.id
_entity.type
_entity.pdbx_description
1 polymer ?
#
loop_
_entity_poly.entity_id
_entity_poly.type
_entity_poly.pdbx_seq_one_letter_code
_entity_poly.pdbx_strand_id
1 'polypeptide(L)'
;MAHHMRESGNLLSRLLTDPELQSEYTALSDRAHYQPSIYAHFLTDTQGTPPTPSQYLTISNMVQDYLAENTVSQHAWHVDNMTHPPVPEHSSNNGHRKYLHTTNSTKSRSAKRPETLHRFCNDAHQRWLDTPTSLRDTPFICPPAEVGYSRHSHCRLRQHRLRQSSNYIMNLVEDICCYLHRSGVFTQQFSMDWYVIFLLFRKKQAAIAEIFCSGLLQVWVQGGGGFNASPAGRSVATAKRVGEGEWAGYEKWVREESDVVKNMRLQQQRAEEWRRALEWEDRESKESHCECAQVVDVGLGL
;
A
#
# COMPACT_ATOMS: atom_id res chain seq x y z
N MET A 1 6.58 -4.54 -18.61
CA MET A 1 6.16 -3.71 -17.46
C MET A 1 6.54 -4.24 -16.08
N ALA A 2 6.02 -5.38 -15.59
CA ALA A 2 6.27 -5.85 -14.21
C ALA A 2 7.74 -6.20 -13.88
N HIS A 3 8.59 -6.41 -14.88
CA HIS A 3 10.01 -6.79 -14.69
C HIS A 3 10.93 -5.62 -14.30
N HIS A 4 10.56 -4.39 -14.62
CA HIS A 4 11.31 -3.19 -14.21
C HIS A 4 10.67 -2.45 -13.02
N MET A 5 9.45 -2.85 -12.61
CA MET A 5 8.83 -2.35 -11.38
C MET A 5 9.30 -3.10 -10.13
N ARG A 6 9.93 -4.28 -10.29
CA ARG A 6 10.22 -5.22 -9.20
C ARG A 6 11.50 -4.92 -8.40
N GLU A 7 12.45 -4.14 -8.93
CA GLU A 7 13.80 -4.08 -8.34
C GLU A 7 14.06 -2.85 -7.47
N SER A 8 13.27 -1.77 -7.58
CA SER A 8 13.58 -0.51 -6.86
C SER A 8 12.40 0.17 -6.16
N GLY A 9 11.16 -0.35 -6.29
CA GLY A 9 9.99 0.22 -5.59
C GLY A 9 9.67 1.68 -5.99
N ASN A 10 10.16 2.13 -7.14
CA ASN A 10 10.20 3.54 -7.56
C ASN A 10 9.07 3.94 -8.52
N LEU A 11 7.91 3.27 -8.45
CA LEU A 11 6.79 3.52 -9.36
C LEU A 11 6.44 5.01 -9.45
N LEU A 12 6.39 5.70 -8.31
CA LEU A 12 5.97 7.10 -8.25
C LEU A 12 6.98 8.04 -8.91
N SER A 13 8.27 7.92 -8.57
CA SER A 13 9.29 8.77 -9.17
C SER A 13 9.48 8.50 -10.67
N ARG A 14 9.31 7.25 -11.10
CA ARG A 14 9.28 6.92 -12.54
C ARG A 14 8.07 7.50 -13.24
N LEU A 15 6.87 7.45 -12.65
CA LEU A 15 5.68 8.08 -13.23
C LEU A 15 5.84 9.59 -13.41
N LEU A 16 6.76 10.25 -12.71
CA LEU A 16 7.06 11.67 -12.91
C LEU A 16 8.03 11.94 -14.07
N THR A 17 8.85 10.95 -14.44
CA THR A 17 10.03 11.16 -15.31
C THR A 17 10.02 10.33 -16.59
N ASP A 18 9.20 9.27 -16.66
CA ASP A 18 9.15 8.30 -17.75
C ASP A 18 7.88 8.52 -18.60
N PRO A 19 7.99 9.12 -19.80
CA PRO A 19 6.82 9.45 -20.63
C PRO A 19 6.06 8.22 -21.14
N GLU A 20 6.74 7.10 -21.37
CA GLU A 20 6.11 5.86 -21.81
C GLU A 20 5.22 5.31 -20.69
N LEU A 21 5.78 5.25 -19.47
CA LEU A 21 5.03 4.83 -18.29
C LEU A 21 3.85 5.77 -17.98
N GLN A 22 4.01 7.08 -18.18
CA GLN A 22 2.92 8.05 -18.05
C GLN A 22 1.78 7.79 -19.05
N SER A 23 2.13 7.50 -20.31
CA SER A 23 1.15 7.19 -21.36
C SER A 23 0.38 5.90 -21.02
N GLU A 24 1.08 4.84 -20.63
CA GLU A 24 0.47 3.58 -20.23
C GLU A 24 -0.43 3.74 -18.99
N TYR A 25 0.03 4.48 -17.99
CA TYR A 25 -0.77 4.77 -16.80
C TYR A 25 -1.99 5.64 -17.11
N THR A 26 -1.88 6.59 -18.03
CA THR A 26 -3.02 7.40 -18.48
C THR A 26 -4.09 6.52 -19.11
N ALA A 27 -3.73 5.62 -20.02
CA ALA A 27 -4.67 4.67 -20.60
C ALA A 27 -5.34 3.77 -19.54
N LEU A 28 -4.58 3.30 -18.55
CA LEU A 28 -5.09 2.52 -17.43
C LEU A 28 -6.07 3.33 -16.57
N SER A 29 -5.71 4.57 -16.22
CA SER A 29 -6.53 5.50 -15.43
C SER A 29 -7.84 5.85 -16.16
N ASP A 30 -7.77 6.13 -17.46
CA ASP A 30 -8.93 6.40 -18.30
C ASP A 30 -9.88 5.20 -18.32
N ARG A 31 -9.34 3.99 -18.49
CA ARG A 31 -10.15 2.77 -18.47
C ARG A 31 -10.84 2.54 -17.11
N ALA A 32 -10.18 2.90 -16.02
CA ALA A 32 -10.70 2.75 -14.66
C ALA A 32 -11.96 3.61 -14.38
N HIS A 33 -12.31 4.54 -15.27
CA HIS A 33 -13.58 5.27 -15.20
C HIS A 33 -14.79 4.34 -15.39
N TYR A 34 -14.63 3.31 -16.21
CA TYR A 34 -15.69 2.41 -16.63
C TYR A 34 -15.59 1.03 -15.98
N GLN A 35 -14.38 0.62 -15.58
CA GLN A 35 -14.09 -0.73 -15.11
C GLN A 35 -13.75 -0.73 -13.62
N PRO A 36 -14.30 -1.69 -12.83
CA PRO A 36 -13.90 -1.85 -11.44
C PRO A 36 -12.39 -2.06 -11.31
N SER A 37 -11.78 -1.51 -10.27
CA SER A 37 -10.33 -1.52 -10.13
C SER A 37 -9.87 -1.56 -8.67
N ILE A 38 -8.61 -1.92 -8.49
CA ILE A 38 -7.86 -1.74 -7.24
C ILE A 38 -7.09 -0.44 -7.35
N TYR A 39 -7.15 0.37 -6.31
CA TYR A 39 -6.37 1.60 -6.17
C TYR A 39 -5.46 1.51 -4.95
N ALA A 40 -4.42 2.33 -4.93
CA ALA A 40 -3.54 2.51 -3.80
C ALA A 40 -3.31 4.00 -3.52
N HIS A 41 -3.14 4.35 -2.25
CA HIS A 41 -2.61 5.64 -1.81
C HIS A 41 -1.24 5.42 -1.20
N PHE A 42 -0.22 6.15 -1.65
CA PHE A 42 1.14 6.08 -1.12
C PHE A 42 1.48 7.39 -0.43
N LEU A 43 2.11 7.31 0.75
CA LEU A 43 2.62 8.47 1.45
C LEU A 43 3.98 8.87 0.85
N THR A 44 4.01 9.96 0.08
CA THR A 44 5.19 10.45 -0.62
C THR A 44 5.24 11.97 -0.65
N ASP A 45 6.43 12.52 -0.90
CA ASP A 45 6.59 13.94 -1.17
C ASP A 45 6.25 14.29 -2.62
N THR A 46 6.37 15.57 -2.98
CA THR A 46 6.09 16.07 -4.35
C THR A 46 6.96 15.44 -5.45
N GLN A 47 8.05 14.76 -5.10
CA GLN A 47 8.94 14.07 -6.04
C GLN A 47 8.70 12.55 -6.05
N GLY A 48 7.64 12.07 -5.37
CA GLY A 48 7.35 10.65 -5.23
C GLY A 48 8.31 9.94 -4.28
N THR A 49 9.05 10.67 -3.43
CA THR A 49 9.98 10.09 -2.45
C THR A 49 9.21 9.76 -1.16
N PRO A 50 9.28 8.52 -0.67
CA PRO A 50 8.63 8.15 0.59
C PRO A 50 9.36 8.70 1.81
N PRO A 51 8.70 8.75 2.98
CA PRO A 51 9.39 9.09 4.22
C PRO A 51 10.47 8.06 4.54
N THR A 52 11.49 8.48 5.29
CA THR A 52 12.44 7.56 5.92
C THR A 52 11.78 6.85 7.11
N PRO A 53 12.31 5.70 7.56
CA PRO A 53 11.90 5.08 8.81
C PRO A 53 11.93 6.05 10.00
N SER A 54 12.94 6.91 10.13
CA SER A 54 13.02 7.92 11.20
C SER A 54 11.89 8.95 11.10
N GLN A 55 11.59 9.46 9.91
CA GLN A 55 10.45 10.37 9.71
C GLN A 55 9.12 9.68 10.01
N TYR A 56 8.98 8.42 9.63
CA TYR A 56 7.77 7.63 9.91
C TYR A 56 7.60 7.36 11.42
N LEU A 57 8.69 7.17 12.16
CA LEU A 57 8.66 7.13 13.62
C LEU A 57 8.24 8.48 14.21
N THR A 58 8.72 9.61 13.68
CA THR A 58 8.26 10.95 14.10
C THR A 58 6.76 11.13 13.88
N ILE A 59 6.23 10.69 12.74
CA ILE A 59 4.79 10.69 12.45
C ILE A 59 4.04 9.83 13.49
N SER A 60 4.54 8.63 13.78
CA SER A 60 3.97 7.73 14.80
C SER A 60 3.94 8.39 16.19
N ASN A 61 5.02 9.06 16.60
CA ASN A 61 5.09 9.76 17.88
C ASN A 61 4.09 10.92 17.95
N MET A 62 3.88 11.64 16.84
CA MET A 62 2.84 12.67 16.75
C MET A 62 1.42 12.10 16.87
N VAL A 63 1.17 10.89 16.34
CA VAL A 63 -0.09 10.18 16.57
C VAL A 63 -0.25 9.82 18.05
N GLN A 64 0.83 9.39 18.73
CA GLN A 64 0.78 9.10 20.17
C GLN A 64 0.46 10.35 21.00
N ASP A 65 1.12 11.47 20.71
CA ASP A 65 0.80 12.77 21.34
C ASP A 65 -0.66 13.18 21.07
N TYR A 66 -1.13 13.02 19.83
CA TYR A 66 -2.51 13.29 19.46
C TYR A 66 -3.52 12.45 20.27
N LEU A 67 -3.17 11.19 20.55
CA LEU A 67 -3.99 10.28 21.34
C LEU A 67 -3.97 10.56 22.85
N ALA A 68 -3.02 11.35 23.35
CA ALA A 68 -2.78 11.50 24.78
C ALA A 68 -4.06 11.82 25.55
N GLU A 69 -4.38 10.93 26.49
CA GLU A 69 -5.54 11.04 27.38
C GLU A 69 -5.03 11.56 28.74
N ASN A 70 -5.74 12.54 29.32
CA ASN A 70 -5.42 13.16 30.62
C ASN A 70 -4.20 14.09 30.64
N THR A 71 -3.49 14.26 29.52
CA THR A 71 -2.53 15.34 29.33
C THR A 71 -2.96 16.22 28.16
N VAL A 72 -2.63 17.51 28.24
CA VAL A 72 -2.87 18.42 27.12
C VAL A 72 -1.84 18.11 26.03
N SER A 73 -2.30 17.47 24.95
CA SER A 73 -1.49 17.35 23.73
C SER A 73 -1.09 18.74 23.25
N GLN A 74 0.20 18.93 22.99
CA GLN A 74 0.72 20.22 22.54
C GLN A 74 0.35 20.51 21.08
N HIS A 75 0.02 19.47 20.30
CA HIS A 75 -0.11 19.58 18.85
C HIS A 75 -1.52 19.28 18.32
N ALA A 76 -2.37 18.64 19.11
CA ALA A 76 -3.68 18.15 18.64
C ALA A 76 -4.55 19.24 18.01
N TRP A 77 -4.58 20.43 18.61
CA TRP A 77 -5.36 21.54 18.06
C TRP A 77 -4.84 21.96 16.68
N HIS A 78 -3.52 22.07 16.51
CA HIS A 78 -2.92 22.43 15.23
C HIS A 78 -3.19 21.38 14.16
N VAL A 79 -3.04 20.09 14.50
CA VAL A 79 -3.31 18.97 13.59
C VAL A 79 -4.77 18.96 13.15
N ASP A 80 -5.72 19.08 14.10
CA ASP A 80 -7.16 19.07 13.79
C ASP A 80 -7.59 20.21 12.86
N ASN A 81 -6.84 21.32 12.87
CA ASN A 81 -7.10 22.51 12.07
C ASN A 81 -6.25 22.61 10.79
N MET A 82 -5.49 21.56 10.42
CA MET A 82 -4.83 21.52 9.12
C MET A 82 -5.82 21.47 7.95
N THR A 83 -6.99 20.87 8.19
CA THR A 83 -8.07 20.76 7.21
C THR A 83 -9.43 21.06 7.84
N HIS A 84 -10.40 21.48 7.03
CA HIS A 84 -11.78 21.69 7.50
C HIS A 84 -12.45 20.37 7.95
N PRO A 85 -13.48 20.42 8.82
CA PRO A 85 -13.89 21.60 9.60
C PRO A 85 -12.92 21.91 10.74
N PRO A 86 -12.78 23.20 11.13
CA PRO A 86 -11.90 23.59 12.23
C PRO A 86 -12.45 23.14 13.58
N VAL A 87 -11.54 22.91 14.52
CA VAL A 87 -11.85 22.58 15.92
C VAL A 87 -11.47 23.76 16.80
N PRO A 88 -12.40 24.30 17.62
CA PRO A 88 -12.08 25.35 18.58
C PRO A 88 -11.02 24.89 19.60
N GLU A 89 -10.10 25.78 19.98
CA GLU A 89 -8.99 25.47 20.89
C GLU A 89 -9.46 24.94 22.24
N HIS A 90 -10.44 25.59 22.86
CA HIS A 90 -11.04 25.13 24.12
C HIS A 90 -11.62 23.71 24.03
N SER A 91 -12.18 23.33 22.87
CA SER A 91 -12.72 21.98 22.65
C SER A 91 -11.60 20.95 22.56
N SER A 92 -10.52 21.27 21.84
CA SER A 92 -9.31 20.45 21.78
C SER A 92 -8.65 20.29 23.15
N ASN A 93 -8.55 21.37 23.93
CA ASN A 93 -8.00 21.35 25.29
C ASN A 93 -8.83 20.48 26.25
N ASN A 94 -10.14 20.37 26.00
CA ASN A 94 -11.05 19.47 26.71
C ASN A 94 -11.02 18.02 26.17
N GLY A 95 -10.03 17.66 25.34
CA GLY A 95 -9.83 16.30 24.85
C GLY A 95 -10.60 15.94 23.57
N HIS A 96 -11.26 16.91 22.92
CA HIS A 96 -11.81 16.67 21.58
C HIS A 96 -10.69 16.39 20.59
N ARG A 97 -10.91 15.39 19.73
CA ARG A 97 -9.96 14.95 18.70
C ARG A 97 -10.72 14.59 17.44
N LYS A 98 -10.67 15.44 16.41
CA LYS A 98 -11.42 15.30 15.14
C LYS A 98 -11.40 13.88 14.60
N TYR A 99 -10.23 13.25 14.58
CA TYR A 99 -10.01 11.93 13.98
C TYR A 99 -10.47 10.75 14.85
N LEU A 100 -10.92 10.99 16.09
CA LEU A 100 -11.44 9.96 16.98
C LEU A 100 -12.98 9.89 16.96
N HIS A 101 -13.64 10.80 16.25
CA HIS A 101 -15.09 10.81 16.04
C HIS A 101 -15.49 10.22 14.68
N THR A 102 -16.62 9.53 14.64
CA THR A 102 -17.18 9.05 13.35
C THR A 102 -18.04 10.13 12.70
N THR A 103 -18.17 10.10 11.38
CA THR A 103 -19.02 11.04 10.62
C THR A 103 -20.48 10.99 11.07
N ASN A 104 -20.95 9.82 11.54
CA ASN A 104 -22.33 9.62 11.97
C ASN A 104 -22.57 9.92 13.45
N SER A 105 -21.49 10.16 14.22
CA SER A 105 -21.57 10.56 15.62
C SER A 105 -20.47 11.57 15.94
N THR A 106 -20.76 12.84 15.70
CA THR A 106 -19.94 13.95 16.22
C THR A 106 -20.05 14.05 17.74
N LYS A 107 -21.10 13.45 18.33
CA LYS A 107 -21.37 13.51 19.78
C LYS A 107 -20.60 12.48 20.59
N SER A 108 -20.20 11.34 19.99
CA SER A 108 -19.47 10.30 20.73
C SER A 108 -18.15 9.90 20.04
N ARG A 109 -17.11 9.81 20.86
CA ARG A 109 -15.79 9.29 20.48
C ARG A 109 -15.91 7.81 20.15
N SER A 110 -15.24 7.36 19.10
CA SER A 110 -15.20 5.95 18.72
C SER A 110 -14.21 5.19 19.60
N ALA A 111 -14.65 4.14 20.30
CA ALA A 111 -13.76 3.28 21.07
C ALA A 111 -12.70 2.56 20.21
N LYS A 112 -13.07 2.15 18.99
CA LYS A 112 -12.19 1.39 18.08
C LYS A 112 -11.05 2.19 17.46
N ARG A 113 -11.18 3.53 17.37
CA ARG A 113 -10.22 4.37 16.65
C ARG A 113 -8.92 4.55 17.44
N PRO A 114 -8.96 4.91 18.74
CA PRO A 114 -7.77 4.90 19.60
C PRO A 114 -7.05 3.55 19.58
N GLU A 115 -7.75 2.43 19.75
CA GLU A 115 -7.15 1.09 19.72
C GLU A 115 -6.38 0.81 18.41
N THR A 116 -6.97 1.20 17.28
CA THR A 116 -6.33 1.01 15.97
C THR A 116 -5.12 1.93 15.79
N LEU A 117 -5.20 3.18 16.26
CA LEU A 117 -4.09 4.13 16.17
C LEU A 117 -2.95 3.76 17.12
N HIS A 118 -3.23 3.24 18.31
CA HIS A 118 -2.20 2.66 19.18
C HIS A 118 -1.48 1.49 18.50
N ARG A 119 -2.22 0.61 17.82
CA ARG A 119 -1.62 -0.48 17.03
C ARG A 119 -0.73 0.06 15.92
N PHE A 120 -1.21 1.07 15.19
CA PHE A 120 -0.41 1.77 14.19
C PHE A 120 0.90 2.30 14.78
N CYS A 121 0.84 2.97 15.93
CA CYS A 121 2.02 3.53 16.57
C CYS A 121 3.02 2.45 16.99
N ASN A 122 2.53 1.39 17.64
CA ASN A 122 3.34 0.27 18.11
C ASN A 122 4.04 -0.43 16.95
N ASP A 123 3.32 -0.74 15.89
CA ASP A 123 3.88 -1.50 14.77
C ASP A 123 4.77 -0.63 13.87
N ALA A 124 4.51 0.68 13.76
CA ALA A 124 5.43 1.62 13.12
C ALA A 124 6.75 1.73 13.90
N HIS A 125 6.68 1.75 15.24
CA HIS A 125 7.86 1.73 16.09
C HIS A 125 8.64 0.41 15.96
N GLN A 126 7.93 -0.72 15.97
CA GLN A 126 8.56 -2.03 15.76
C GLN A 126 9.25 -2.12 14.41
N ARG A 127 8.60 -1.66 13.33
CA ARG A 127 9.21 -1.59 12.00
C ARG A 127 10.49 -0.74 11.99
N TRP A 128 10.54 0.36 12.73
CA TRP A 128 11.75 1.16 12.89
C TRP A 128 12.86 0.43 13.64
N LEU A 129 12.52 -0.31 14.72
CA LEU A 129 13.46 -1.14 15.46
C LEU A 129 14.07 -2.24 14.58
N ASP A 130 13.22 -2.91 13.79
CA ASP A 130 13.60 -3.98 12.87
C ASP A 130 14.40 -3.47 11.66
N THR A 131 14.34 -2.16 11.38
CA THR A 131 15.11 -1.55 10.28
C THR A 131 16.58 -1.37 10.70
N PRO A 132 17.54 -1.90 9.90
CA PRO A 132 18.97 -1.69 10.15
C PRO A 132 19.30 -0.21 10.30
N THR A 133 20.16 0.13 11.27
CA THR A 133 20.50 1.53 11.59
C THR A 133 20.97 2.33 10.37
N SER A 134 21.74 1.71 9.46
CA SER A 134 22.21 2.33 8.21
C SER A 134 21.11 2.70 7.22
N LEU A 135 19.90 2.17 7.38
CA LEU A 135 18.76 2.41 6.49
C LEU A 135 17.68 3.29 7.14
N ARG A 136 17.83 3.70 8.41
CA ARG A 136 16.79 4.45 9.13
C ARG A 136 16.52 5.85 8.57
N ASP A 137 17.53 6.43 7.93
CA ASP A 137 17.44 7.75 7.28
C ASP A 137 17.45 7.65 5.75
N THR A 138 17.27 6.44 5.22
CA THR A 138 17.06 6.19 3.79
C THR A 138 15.56 6.09 3.53
N PRO A 139 15.01 6.70 2.46
CA PRO A 139 13.60 6.56 2.10
C PRO A 139 13.20 5.09 1.99
N PHE A 140 11.97 4.75 2.40
CA PHE A 140 11.49 3.39 2.24
C PHE A 140 11.54 2.93 0.78
N ILE A 141 11.88 1.66 0.54
CA ILE A 141 11.77 1.07 -0.80
C ILE A 141 10.29 0.97 -1.22
N CYS A 142 9.41 0.63 -0.28
CA CYS A 142 7.96 0.62 -0.49
C CYS A 142 7.32 1.66 0.45
N PRO A 143 6.72 2.75 -0.09
CA PRO A 143 6.06 3.76 0.73
C PRO A 143 4.98 3.15 1.64
N PRO A 144 4.77 3.69 2.85
CA PRO A 144 3.56 3.41 3.62
C PRO A 144 2.33 3.73 2.77
N ALA A 145 1.37 2.80 2.72
CA ALA A 145 0.28 2.89 1.76
C ALA A 145 -1.08 2.42 2.29
N GLU A 146 -2.13 2.68 1.52
CA GLU A 146 -3.49 2.14 1.67
C GLU A 146 -3.85 1.48 0.33
N VAL A 147 -4.54 0.35 0.36
CA VAL A 147 -5.06 -0.32 -0.85
C VAL A 147 -6.53 -0.58 -0.68
N GLY A 148 -7.30 -0.25 -1.71
CA GLY A 148 -8.74 -0.48 -1.70
C GLY A 148 -9.29 -0.89 -3.06
N TYR A 149 -10.45 -1.55 -3.01
CA TYR A 149 -11.27 -1.81 -4.18
C TYR A 149 -12.30 -0.69 -4.42
N SER A 150 -12.57 -0.38 -5.70
CA SER A 150 -13.72 0.43 -6.09
C SER A 150 -14.37 -0.05 -7.39
N ARG A 151 -15.70 0.07 -7.48
CA ARG A 151 -16.43 -0.05 -8.76
C ARG A 151 -16.15 1.15 -9.67
N HIS A 152 -16.03 2.34 -9.09
CA HIS A 152 -15.80 3.60 -9.79
C HIS A 152 -14.61 4.29 -9.12
N SER A 153 -13.39 3.91 -9.50
CA SER A 153 -12.18 4.37 -8.81
C SER A 153 -12.00 5.87 -8.92
N HIS A 154 -12.21 6.48 -10.08
CA HIS A 154 -12.17 7.95 -10.24
C HIS A 154 -13.03 8.70 -9.21
N CYS A 155 -14.28 8.28 -9.01
CA CYS A 155 -15.18 8.84 -7.98
C CYS A 155 -14.62 8.61 -6.56
N ARG A 156 -14.15 7.39 -6.28
CA ARG A 156 -13.60 7.02 -4.97
C ARG A 156 -12.33 7.81 -4.63
N LEU A 157 -11.45 7.99 -5.61
CA LEU A 157 -10.23 8.78 -5.49
C LEU A 157 -10.55 10.26 -5.25
N ARG A 158 -11.54 10.82 -5.97
CA ARG A 158 -12.02 12.17 -5.69
C ARG A 158 -12.59 12.30 -4.28
N GLN A 159 -13.37 11.31 -3.81
CA GLN A 159 -13.87 11.30 -2.43
C GLN A 159 -12.74 11.29 -1.41
N HIS A 160 -11.67 10.51 -1.63
CA HIS A 160 -10.48 10.51 -0.79
C HIS A 160 -9.80 11.87 -0.74
N ARG A 161 -9.59 12.54 -1.89
CA ARG A 161 -9.03 13.92 -1.94
C ARG A 161 -9.87 14.91 -1.15
N LEU A 162 -11.19 14.77 -1.23
CA LEU A 162 -12.14 15.59 -0.47
C LEU A 162 -12.33 15.12 0.97
N ARG A 163 -11.65 14.05 1.38
CA ARG A 163 -11.72 13.40 2.70
C ARG A 163 -13.13 12.95 3.08
N GLN A 164 -13.96 12.66 2.09
CA GLN A 164 -15.33 12.19 2.27
C GLN A 164 -15.36 10.66 2.36
N SER A 165 -15.82 10.13 3.50
CA SER A 165 -15.83 8.67 3.75
C SER A 165 -14.46 8.02 3.49
N SER A 166 -13.39 8.72 3.84
CA SER A 166 -12.00 8.29 3.67
C SER A 166 -11.50 7.53 4.92
N ASN A 167 -10.34 6.90 4.79
CA ASN A 167 -9.64 6.28 5.90
C ASN A 167 -9.13 7.38 6.86
N TYR A 168 -9.59 7.34 8.11
CA TYR A 168 -9.26 8.37 9.10
C TYR A 168 -7.79 8.35 9.53
N ILE A 169 -7.10 7.19 9.47
CA ILE A 169 -5.68 7.07 9.79
C ILE A 169 -4.86 7.79 8.73
N MET A 170 -5.17 7.50 7.47
CA MET A 170 -4.54 8.14 6.31
C MET A 170 -4.68 9.66 6.35
N ASN A 171 -5.89 10.17 6.63
CA ASN A 171 -6.16 11.60 6.75
C ASN A 171 -5.43 12.24 7.96
N LEU A 172 -5.40 11.57 9.11
CA LEU A 172 -4.68 12.05 10.30
C LEU A 172 -3.17 12.15 10.02
N VAL A 173 -2.60 11.11 9.40
CA VAL A 173 -1.18 11.07 9.03
C VAL A 173 -0.84 12.20 8.05
N GLU A 174 -1.68 12.43 7.03
CA GLU A 174 -1.47 13.54 6.09
C GLU A 174 -1.53 14.92 6.78
N ASP A 175 -2.45 15.13 7.73
CA ASP A 175 -2.50 16.38 8.52
C ASP A 175 -1.28 16.55 9.42
N ILE A 176 -0.81 15.47 10.04
CA ILE A 176 0.44 15.47 10.82
C ILE A 176 1.62 15.85 9.93
N CYS A 177 1.75 15.25 8.73
CA CYS A 177 2.81 15.58 7.78
C CYS A 177 2.75 17.05 7.36
N CYS A 178 1.55 17.57 7.08
CA CYS A 178 1.35 18.99 6.77
C CYS A 178 1.76 19.90 7.94
N TYR A 179 1.42 19.55 9.18
CA TYR A 179 1.84 20.28 10.36
C TYR A 179 3.37 20.27 10.53
N LEU A 180 3.99 19.08 10.46
CA LEU A 180 5.44 18.90 10.61
C LEU A 180 6.24 19.65 9.53
N HIS A 181 5.71 19.75 8.31
CA HIS A 181 6.31 20.57 7.27
C HIS A 181 6.20 22.07 7.59
N ARG A 182 4.99 22.55 7.95
CA ARG A 182 4.75 23.96 8.26
C ARG A 182 5.52 24.46 9.49
N SER A 183 5.76 23.59 10.47
CA SER A 183 6.56 23.90 11.65
C SER A 183 8.08 23.81 11.42
N GLY A 184 8.50 23.37 10.23
CA GLY A 184 9.91 23.24 9.87
C GLY A 184 10.59 21.98 10.40
N VAL A 185 9.85 21.04 11.00
CA VAL A 185 10.39 19.75 11.45
C VAL A 185 10.74 18.87 10.24
N PHE A 186 9.89 18.87 9.21
CA PHE A 186 10.16 18.22 7.93
C PHE A 186 10.46 19.27 6.86
N THR A 187 11.52 19.04 6.09
CA THR A 187 11.80 19.84 4.89
C THR A 187 10.86 19.46 3.76
N GLN A 188 10.43 18.19 3.70
CA GLN A 188 9.48 17.69 2.70
C GLN A 188 8.03 17.81 3.16
N GLN A 189 7.13 18.06 2.20
CA GLN A 189 5.70 17.92 2.41
C GLN A 189 5.24 16.55 1.91
N PHE A 190 4.97 15.64 2.83
CA PHE A 190 4.40 14.33 2.49
C PHE A 190 2.86 14.41 2.39
N SER A 191 2.32 13.81 1.34
CA SER A 191 0.88 13.66 1.08
C SER A 191 0.54 12.28 0.53
N MET A 192 -0.75 11.97 0.44
CA MET A 192 -1.26 10.69 -0.06
C MET A 192 -1.49 10.76 -1.57
N ASP A 193 -0.53 10.30 -2.34
CA ASP A 193 -0.64 10.20 -3.79
C ASP A 193 -1.35 8.91 -4.19
N TRP A 194 -2.35 9.03 -5.07
CA TRP A 194 -3.22 7.90 -5.42
C TRP A 194 -2.98 7.38 -6.83
N TYR A 195 -3.11 6.06 -6.97
CA TYR A 195 -2.95 5.38 -8.25
C TYR A 195 -3.96 4.26 -8.43
N VAL A 196 -4.44 4.06 -9.66
CA VAL A 196 -5.10 2.81 -10.03
C VAL A 196 -4.00 1.80 -10.38
N ILE A 197 -3.96 0.67 -9.67
CA ILE A 197 -2.87 -0.31 -9.81
C ILE A 197 -3.31 -1.62 -10.46
N PHE A 198 -4.62 -1.86 -10.56
CA PHE A 198 -5.14 -3.08 -11.19
C PHE A 198 -6.56 -2.91 -11.73
N LEU A 199 -6.78 -3.24 -13.00
CA LEU A 199 -8.12 -3.29 -13.60
C LEU A 199 -8.71 -4.70 -13.45
N LEU A 200 -9.90 -4.80 -12.84
CA LEU A 200 -10.57 -6.07 -12.64
C LEU A 200 -11.39 -6.43 -13.86
N PHE A 201 -11.18 -7.62 -14.42
CA PHE A 201 -11.91 -8.08 -15.60
C PHE A 201 -12.78 -9.31 -15.33
N ARG A 202 -12.73 -9.85 -14.11
CA ARG A 202 -13.65 -10.88 -13.63
C ARG A 202 -14.14 -10.55 -12.23
N LYS A 203 -15.43 -10.80 -11.99
CA LYS A 203 -16.08 -10.64 -10.68
C LYS A 203 -15.33 -11.32 -9.53
N LYS A 204 -14.85 -12.56 -9.75
CA LYS A 204 -14.11 -13.34 -8.76
C LYS A 204 -12.76 -12.73 -8.36
N GLN A 205 -12.20 -11.82 -9.18
CA GLN A 205 -10.94 -11.16 -8.88
C GLN A 205 -11.06 -10.10 -7.81
N ALA A 206 -12.24 -9.50 -7.58
CA ALA A 206 -12.34 -8.31 -6.73
C ALA A 206 -11.74 -8.53 -5.33
N ALA A 207 -12.14 -9.60 -4.63
CA ALA A 207 -11.58 -9.93 -3.32
C ALA A 207 -10.11 -10.34 -3.40
N ILE A 208 -9.77 -11.22 -4.36
CA ILE A 208 -8.44 -11.82 -4.46
C ILE A 208 -7.40 -10.76 -4.81
N ALA A 209 -7.71 -9.87 -5.74
CA ALA A 209 -6.82 -8.80 -6.16
C ALA A 209 -6.61 -7.78 -5.04
N GLU A 210 -7.65 -7.40 -4.30
CA GLU A 210 -7.50 -6.51 -3.14
C GLU A 210 -6.60 -7.14 -2.06
N ILE A 211 -6.80 -8.44 -1.75
CA ILE A 211 -5.96 -9.18 -0.81
C ILE A 211 -4.51 -9.26 -1.32
N PHE A 212 -4.34 -9.63 -2.58
CA PHE A 212 -3.03 -9.80 -3.19
C PHE A 212 -2.25 -8.49 -3.21
N CYS A 213 -2.85 -7.40 -3.70
CA CYS A 213 -2.21 -6.08 -3.74
C CYS A 213 -1.91 -5.55 -2.33
N SER A 214 -2.82 -5.77 -1.38
CA SER A 214 -2.57 -5.38 0.02
C SER A 214 -1.39 -6.15 0.63
N GLY A 215 -1.28 -7.44 0.31
CA GLY A 215 -0.18 -8.32 0.72
C GLY A 215 1.15 -7.92 0.12
N LEU A 216 1.16 -7.71 -1.19
CA LEU A 216 2.35 -7.31 -1.94
C LEU A 216 2.94 -5.99 -1.44
N LEU A 217 2.07 -5.03 -1.11
CA LEU A 217 2.46 -3.70 -0.63
C LEU A 217 2.52 -3.60 0.90
N GLN A 218 2.23 -4.69 1.61
CA GLN A 218 2.22 -4.78 3.08
C GLN A 218 1.43 -3.66 3.77
N VAL A 219 0.32 -3.19 3.20
CA VAL A 219 -0.32 -1.91 3.59
C VAL A 219 -1.08 -1.91 4.92
N TRP A 220 -1.01 -2.96 5.71
CA TRP A 220 -1.77 -3.02 6.95
C TRP A 220 -1.15 -2.16 8.04
N VAL A 221 -2.03 -1.65 8.90
CA VAL A 221 -1.63 -1.09 10.20
C VAL A 221 -0.82 -2.14 10.96
N GLN A 222 -1.25 -3.40 10.89
CA GLN A 222 -0.50 -4.51 11.44
C GLN A 222 0.81 -4.70 10.69
N GLY A 223 1.94 -4.65 11.40
CA GLY A 223 3.29 -4.70 10.84
C GLY A 223 3.85 -3.34 10.40
N GLY A 224 3.12 -2.24 10.63
CA GLY A 224 3.63 -0.88 10.40
C GLY A 224 3.82 -0.53 8.92
N GLY A 225 3.23 -1.33 8.03
CA GLY A 225 3.42 -1.23 6.60
C GLY A 225 2.52 -0.21 5.90
N GLY A 226 1.40 0.17 6.53
CA GLY A 226 0.51 1.19 5.98
C GLY A 226 -0.72 1.50 6.81
N PHE A 227 -1.82 1.83 6.14
CA PHE A 227 -3.01 2.44 6.73
C PHE A 227 -4.26 1.55 6.67
N ASN A 228 -4.20 0.35 6.08
CA ASN A 228 -5.33 -0.58 6.06
C ASN A 228 -5.58 -1.13 7.47
N ALA A 229 -6.63 -0.63 8.12
CA ALA A 229 -7.07 -1.12 9.44
C ALA A 229 -7.97 -2.37 9.35
N SER A 230 -8.58 -2.61 8.19
CA SER A 230 -9.51 -3.72 7.98
C SER A 230 -8.92 -4.78 7.05
N PRO A 231 -9.31 -6.05 7.20
CA PRO A 231 -8.90 -7.10 6.27
C PRO A 231 -9.37 -6.80 4.84
N ALA A 232 -8.46 -6.98 3.89
CA ALA A 232 -8.75 -6.86 2.47
C ALA A 232 -9.76 -7.92 2.00
N GLY A 233 -10.48 -7.64 0.93
CA GLY A 233 -11.46 -8.54 0.30
C GLY A 233 -12.83 -8.55 0.97
N ARG A 234 -13.03 -7.83 2.09
CA ARG A 234 -14.34 -7.75 2.78
C ARG A 234 -15.30 -6.76 2.11
N SER A 235 -14.77 -5.66 1.59
CA SER A 235 -15.57 -4.51 1.11
C SER A 235 -15.81 -4.53 -0.41
N VAL A 236 -15.83 -5.71 -1.02
CA VAL A 236 -15.98 -5.87 -2.48
C VAL A 236 -17.40 -6.20 -2.93
N ALA A 237 -18.40 -6.06 -2.05
CA ALA A 237 -19.78 -6.45 -2.33
C ALA A 237 -20.37 -5.77 -3.58
N THR A 238 -19.93 -4.55 -3.90
CA THR A 238 -20.40 -3.82 -5.09
C THR A 238 -19.92 -4.44 -6.40
N ALA A 239 -18.93 -5.33 -6.40
CA ALA A 239 -18.56 -6.12 -7.58
C ALA A 239 -19.71 -7.03 -8.05
N LYS A 240 -20.60 -7.43 -7.13
CA LYS A 240 -21.81 -8.22 -7.46
C LYS A 240 -22.88 -7.39 -8.18
N ARG A 241 -22.78 -6.06 -8.17
CA ARG A 241 -23.73 -5.13 -8.81
C ARG A 241 -23.37 -4.78 -10.26
N VAL A 242 -22.23 -5.28 -10.74
CA VAL A 242 -21.80 -5.16 -12.14
C VAL A 242 -22.42 -6.32 -12.91
N GLY A 243 -23.08 -6.03 -14.03
CA GLY A 243 -23.77 -7.02 -14.85
C GLY A 243 -22.81 -8.00 -15.52
N GLU A 244 -23.28 -9.22 -15.81
CA GLU A 244 -22.45 -10.23 -16.48
C GLU A 244 -22.02 -9.79 -17.89
N GLY A 245 -22.86 -9.03 -18.60
CA GLY A 245 -22.49 -8.42 -19.89
C GLY A 245 -21.36 -7.38 -19.77
N GLU A 246 -21.35 -6.59 -18.69
CA GLU A 246 -20.25 -5.65 -18.41
C GLU A 246 -18.95 -6.42 -18.14
N TRP A 247 -19.00 -7.47 -17.31
CA TRP A 247 -17.83 -8.33 -17.04
C TRP A 247 -17.29 -8.99 -18.31
N ALA A 248 -18.17 -9.51 -19.18
CA ALA A 248 -17.77 -10.06 -20.47
C ALA A 248 -17.07 -9.02 -21.34
N GLY A 249 -17.57 -7.77 -21.35
CA GLY A 249 -16.92 -6.65 -22.03
C GLY A 249 -15.54 -6.32 -21.46
N TYR A 250 -15.38 -6.35 -20.13
CA TYR A 250 -14.07 -6.14 -19.50
C TYR A 250 -13.08 -7.25 -19.81
N GLU A 251 -13.49 -8.51 -19.78
CA GLU A 251 -12.63 -9.64 -20.14
C GLU A 251 -12.24 -9.60 -21.62
N LYS A 252 -13.17 -9.27 -22.52
CA LYS A 252 -12.89 -9.11 -23.95
C LYS A 252 -11.84 -8.01 -24.18
N TRP A 253 -12.07 -6.82 -23.62
CA TRP A 253 -11.13 -5.70 -23.74
C TRP A 253 -9.74 -6.06 -23.22
N VAL A 254 -9.64 -6.68 -22.04
CA VAL A 254 -8.35 -7.09 -21.49
C VAL A 254 -7.63 -8.10 -22.41
N ARG A 255 -8.34 -8.99 -23.10
CA ARG A 255 -7.73 -9.96 -24.01
C ARG A 255 -7.27 -9.35 -25.34
N GLU A 256 -8.01 -8.37 -25.85
CA GLU A 256 -7.80 -7.81 -27.19
C GLU A 256 -6.92 -6.57 -27.17
N GLU A 257 -7.07 -5.72 -26.15
CA GLU A 257 -6.46 -4.37 -26.09
C GLU A 257 -5.31 -4.28 -25.07
N SER A 258 -5.07 -5.33 -24.28
CA SER A 258 -3.97 -5.34 -23.30
C SER A 258 -2.96 -6.44 -23.58
N ASP A 259 -1.74 -6.26 -23.07
CA ASP A 259 -0.65 -7.23 -23.19
C ASP A 259 -0.83 -8.49 -22.31
N VAL A 260 -1.96 -8.68 -21.62
CA VAL A 260 -2.12 -9.79 -20.67
C VAL A 260 -1.86 -11.16 -21.30
N VAL A 261 -2.33 -11.40 -22.53
CA VAL A 261 -2.21 -12.71 -23.20
C VAL A 261 -0.75 -12.95 -23.56
N LYS A 262 -0.08 -11.94 -24.10
CA LYS A 262 1.35 -11.97 -24.41
C LYS A 262 2.18 -12.20 -23.15
N ASN A 263 1.88 -11.48 -22.07
CA ASN A 263 2.56 -11.62 -20.79
C ASN A 263 2.35 -13.01 -20.17
N MET A 264 1.13 -13.55 -20.21
CA MET A 264 0.85 -14.90 -19.72
C MET A 264 1.65 -15.97 -20.47
N ARG A 265 1.74 -15.88 -21.80
CA ARG A 265 2.56 -16.79 -22.61
C ARG A 265 4.04 -16.71 -22.23
N LEU A 266 4.56 -15.51 -22.05
CA LEU A 266 5.95 -15.31 -21.63
C LEU A 266 6.21 -15.89 -20.22
N GLN A 267 5.28 -15.73 -19.28
CA GLN A 267 5.42 -16.32 -17.95
C GLN A 267 5.36 -17.85 -17.98
N GLN A 268 4.53 -18.43 -18.86
CA GLN A 268 4.49 -19.88 -19.05
C GLN A 268 5.82 -20.42 -19.57
N GLN A 269 6.41 -19.78 -20.59
CA GLN A 269 7.71 -20.16 -21.13
C GLN A 269 8.80 -20.13 -20.06
N ARG A 270 8.87 -19.05 -19.27
CA ARG A 270 9.84 -18.93 -18.17
C ARG A 270 9.65 -19.99 -17.09
N ALA A 271 8.40 -20.30 -16.75
CA ALA A 271 8.11 -21.35 -15.77
C ALA A 271 8.53 -22.74 -16.27
N GLU A 272 8.43 -22.99 -17.58
CA GLU A 272 8.93 -24.22 -18.21
C GLU A 272 10.46 -24.27 -18.22
N GLU A 273 11.13 -23.17 -18.56
CA GLU A 273 12.60 -23.05 -18.51
C GLU A 273 13.13 -23.32 -17.10
N TRP A 274 12.53 -22.69 -16.07
CA TRP A 274 12.90 -22.93 -14.67
C TRP A 274 12.65 -24.37 -14.23
N ARG A 275 11.54 -24.98 -14.66
CA ARG A 275 11.28 -26.40 -14.35
C ARG A 275 12.37 -27.30 -14.93
N ARG A 276 12.76 -27.07 -16.19
CA ARG A 276 13.85 -27.83 -16.84
C ARG A 276 15.19 -27.63 -16.16
N ALA A 277 15.50 -26.42 -15.70
CA ALA A 277 16.73 -26.14 -14.97
C ALA A 277 16.79 -26.92 -13.64
N LEU A 278 15.69 -26.92 -12.87
CA LEU A 278 15.60 -27.68 -11.62
C LEU A 278 15.71 -29.21 -11.85
N GLU A 279 15.11 -29.72 -12.92
CA GLU A 279 15.24 -31.13 -13.32
C GLU A 279 16.65 -31.50 -13.81
N TRP A 280 17.43 -30.53 -14.30
CA TRP A 280 18.83 -30.74 -14.67
C TRP A 280 19.73 -30.82 -13.43
N GLU A 281 19.58 -29.88 -12.49
CA GLU A 281 20.32 -29.86 -11.22
C GLU A 281 20.10 -31.12 -10.39
N ASP A 282 18.88 -31.65 -10.36
CA ASP A 282 18.55 -32.89 -9.65
C ASP A 282 19.19 -34.14 -10.29
N ARG A 283 19.38 -34.15 -11.63
CA ARG A 283 20.09 -35.22 -12.34
C ARG A 283 21.58 -35.18 -12.10
N GLU A 284 22.22 -34.01 -12.24
CA GLU A 284 23.65 -33.85 -11.95
C GLU A 284 23.97 -34.20 -10.49
N SER A 285 23.09 -33.85 -9.55
CA SER A 285 23.25 -34.21 -8.13
C SER A 285 23.19 -35.72 -7.90
N LYS A 286 22.30 -36.44 -8.61
CA LYS A 286 22.19 -37.90 -8.54
C LYS A 286 23.36 -38.62 -9.19
N GLU A 287 23.84 -38.12 -10.32
CA GLU A 287 25.01 -38.68 -11.01
C GLU A 287 26.29 -38.48 -10.18
N SER A 288 26.48 -37.30 -9.58
CA SER A 288 27.61 -37.01 -8.69
C SER A 288 27.63 -37.87 -7.42
N HIS A 289 26.45 -38.17 -6.85
CA HIS A 289 26.35 -39.11 -5.72
C HIS A 289 26.58 -40.57 -6.13
N CYS A 290 26.27 -40.96 -7.37
CA CYS A 290 26.53 -42.31 -7.86
C CYS A 290 28.02 -42.54 -8.14
N GLU A 291 28.75 -41.52 -8.63
CA GLU A 291 30.21 -41.61 -8.82
C GLU A 291 30.98 -41.64 -7.50
N CYS A 292 30.59 -40.84 -6.49
CA CYS A 292 31.21 -40.92 -5.16
C CYS A 292 31.01 -42.28 -4.48
N ALA A 293 29.88 -42.96 -4.71
CA ALA A 293 29.63 -44.29 -4.15
C ALA A 293 30.51 -45.38 -4.79
N GLN A 294 30.92 -45.23 -6.05
CA GLN A 294 31.76 -46.21 -6.75
C GLN A 294 33.26 -46.11 -6.38
N VAL A 295 33.73 -44.96 -5.91
CA VAL A 295 35.14 -44.76 -5.52
C VAL A 295 35.46 -45.38 -4.15
N VAL A 296 34.46 -45.58 -3.29
CA VAL A 296 34.66 -46.13 -1.92
C VAL A 296 34.78 -47.67 -1.91
N ASP A 297 34.31 -48.36 -2.95
CA ASP A 297 34.20 -49.84 -2.97
C ASP A 297 35.43 -50.56 -3.57
N VAL A 298 36.47 -49.82 -3.99
CA VAL A 298 37.71 -50.40 -4.58
C VAL A 298 38.88 -50.44 -3.57
N GLY A 299 38.64 -50.08 -2.30
CA GLY A 299 39.70 -49.81 -1.31
C GLY A 299 39.85 -50.79 -0.13
N LEU A 300 39.18 -51.95 -0.11
CA LEU A 300 39.21 -52.89 1.04
C LEU A 300 39.53 -54.34 0.65
N GLY A 301 40.54 -54.52 -0.19
CA GLY A 301 40.99 -55.85 -0.60
C GLY A 301 42.50 -55.96 -0.74
N LEU A 302 43.24 -55.76 0.36
CA LEU A 302 44.59 -56.32 0.59
C LEU A 302 44.84 -56.46 2.09
#